data_AF-A0A7W7HZV3-F1
#
_entry.id   AF-A0A7W7HZV3-F1
#
_cell.length_a   1.000
_cell.length_b   1.000
_cell.length_c   1.000
_cell.angle_alpha   90.00
_cell.angle_beta   90.00
_cell.angle_gamma   90.00
#
_symmetry.space_group_name_H-M   'P 1'
#
loop_
_entity.id
_entity.type
_entity.pdbx_description
1 polymer ?
#
loop_
_entity_poly.entity_id
_entity_poly.type
_entity_poly.pdbx_seq_one_letter_code
_entity_poly.pdbx_strand_id
1 'polypeptide(L)'
;MNSRRLAALTVLALTGAFAPGPAAARAAAPPPAPPSTLAQTGIRAADPSVIRIGTRYVSVQSLNGGIAVRQASSPDTLAAAPARQVWSDTRNLGEVWAPEITFDGGRYHIHFSAGRGSAHRMYVISSPTADSGYTAETRLVLPDDKWAIDGSMFTYNGQRWFVWSGWAGDTNVEQNLYIARMTSPSATTGGRYVISQPRESWERVVGNPFINEGPEPIRDPR
;
A
#
# COMPACT_ATOMS: atom_id res chain seq x y z
N MET A 1 -78.44 18.89 -22.91
CA MET A 1 -77.82 19.43 -21.68
C MET A 1 -76.38 18.97 -21.62
N ASN A 2 -75.45 19.91 -21.38
CA ASN A 2 -73.97 19.80 -21.27
C ASN A 2 -73.27 19.49 -22.61
N SER A 3 -72.72 20.40 -23.43
CA SER A 3 -71.92 21.63 -23.21
C SER A 3 -70.63 21.40 -22.41
N ARG A 4 -69.49 21.28 -23.11
CA ARG A 4 -68.13 21.80 -22.76
C ARG A 4 -67.12 21.34 -23.85
N ARG A 5 -66.84 22.21 -24.82
CA ARG A 5 -65.62 23.05 -24.94
C ARG A 5 -64.33 22.23 -25.11
N LEU A 6 -63.82 22.16 -26.36
CA LEU A 6 -62.43 21.80 -26.64
C LEU A 6 -61.51 22.82 -25.98
N ALA A 7 -60.66 22.37 -25.06
CA ALA A 7 -59.50 23.13 -24.60
C ALA A 7 -58.32 22.75 -25.50
N ALA A 8 -57.85 23.70 -26.31
CA ALA A 8 -56.57 23.61 -26.98
C ALA A 8 -55.46 23.64 -25.92
N LEU A 9 -54.66 22.57 -25.83
CA LEU A 9 -53.43 22.60 -25.05
C LEU A 9 -52.33 23.22 -25.90
N THR A 10 -51.98 24.45 -25.59
CA THR A 10 -50.81 25.16 -26.11
C THR A 10 -49.55 24.48 -25.57
N VAL A 11 -48.77 23.85 -26.43
CA VAL A 11 -47.41 23.39 -26.09
C VAL A 11 -46.51 24.64 -26.02
N LEU A 12 -46.14 25.05 -24.80
CA LEU A 12 -45.16 26.09 -24.60
C LEU A 12 -43.76 25.48 -24.78
N ALA A 13 -43.17 25.65 -25.96
CA ALA A 13 -41.78 25.32 -26.20
C ALA A 13 -40.89 26.32 -25.43
N LEU A 14 -40.38 25.93 -24.26
CA LEU A 14 -39.27 26.65 -23.62
C LEU A 14 -38.00 26.36 -24.41
N THR A 15 -37.65 27.24 -25.35
CA THR A 15 -36.30 27.33 -25.89
C THR A 15 -35.40 27.94 -24.82
N GLY A 16 -34.92 27.11 -23.90
CA GLY A 16 -33.84 27.49 -22.99
C GLY A 16 -32.56 27.67 -23.79
N ALA A 17 -32.10 28.92 -23.93
CA ALA A 17 -30.77 29.20 -24.46
C ALA A 17 -29.72 28.59 -23.51
N PHE A 18 -29.07 27.52 -23.95
CA PHE A 18 -27.85 27.02 -23.31
C PHE A 18 -26.75 28.05 -23.53
N ALA A 19 -26.53 28.91 -22.54
CA ALA A 19 -25.31 29.70 -22.49
C ALA A 19 -24.15 28.71 -22.22
N PRO A 20 -23.10 28.66 -23.06
CA PRO A 20 -21.92 27.88 -22.73
C PRO A 20 -21.31 28.47 -21.46
N GLY A 21 -21.30 27.66 -20.38
CA GLY A 21 -20.57 28.01 -19.17
C GLY A 21 -19.08 28.22 -19.49
N PRO A 22 -18.37 29.08 -18.75
CA PRO A 22 -16.97 29.33 -19.04
C PRO A 22 -16.21 28.01 -18.95
N ALA A 23 -15.49 27.67 -20.02
CA ALA A 23 -14.59 26.52 -20.02
C ALA A 23 -13.60 26.70 -18.86
N ALA A 24 -13.65 25.80 -17.88
CA ALA A 24 -12.69 25.79 -16.79
C ALA A 24 -11.30 25.62 -17.40
N ALA A 25 -10.49 26.68 -17.33
CA ALA A 25 -9.11 26.64 -17.78
C ALA A 25 -8.39 25.56 -16.96
N ARG A 26 -7.97 24.49 -17.63
CA ARG A 26 -7.13 23.46 -17.02
C ARG A 26 -5.83 24.14 -16.62
N ALA A 27 -5.62 24.32 -15.31
CA ALA A 27 -4.37 24.85 -14.81
C ALA A 27 -3.22 24.01 -15.39
N ALA A 28 -2.24 24.67 -16.01
CA ALA A 28 -1.05 24.00 -16.49
C ALA A 28 -0.38 23.28 -15.32
N ALA A 29 0.05 22.03 -15.54
CA ALA A 29 0.82 21.32 -14.54
C ALA A 29 2.06 22.15 -14.18
N PRO A 30 2.42 22.27 -12.89
CA PRO A 30 3.64 22.97 -12.52
C PRO A 30 4.84 22.32 -13.22
N PRO A 31 5.87 23.12 -13.58
CA PRO A 31 7.09 22.56 -14.15
C PRO A 31 7.69 21.52 -13.19
N PRO A 32 8.36 20.49 -13.72
CA PRO A 32 9.01 19.49 -12.87
C PRO A 32 9.98 20.18 -11.91
N ALA A 33 9.89 19.83 -10.63
CA ALA A 33 10.81 20.34 -9.63
C ALA A 33 12.26 20.00 -10.04
N PRO A 34 13.24 20.87 -9.74
CA PRO A 34 14.64 20.53 -9.94
C PRO A 34 14.99 19.22 -9.22
N PRO A 35 15.90 18.40 -9.77
CA PRO A 35 16.27 17.14 -9.14
C PRO A 35 16.78 17.40 -7.71
N SER A 36 16.27 16.61 -6.77
CA SER A 36 16.68 16.65 -5.38
C SER A 36 18.20 16.50 -5.27
N THR A 37 18.84 17.33 -4.45
CA THR A 37 20.23 17.13 -4.03
C THR A 37 20.36 16.09 -2.91
N LEU A 38 19.24 15.55 -2.43
CA LEU A 38 19.20 14.47 -1.44
C LEU A 38 19.40 13.13 -2.15
N ALA A 39 20.19 12.25 -1.52
CA ALA A 39 20.55 10.92 -2.03
C ALA A 39 19.34 10.12 -2.51
N GLN A 40 19.51 9.34 -3.59
CA GLN A 40 18.45 8.53 -4.19
C GLN A 40 18.92 7.08 -4.33
N THR A 41 18.05 6.10 -4.08
CA THR A 41 18.46 4.68 -4.03
C THR A 41 19.04 4.15 -5.34
N GLY A 42 18.64 4.74 -6.48
CA GLY A 42 18.93 4.27 -7.84
C GLY A 42 18.28 2.92 -8.21
N ILE A 43 17.57 2.28 -7.27
CA ILE A 43 16.88 1.01 -7.49
C ILE A 43 15.66 1.27 -8.39
N ARG A 44 15.54 0.51 -9.47
CA ARG A 44 14.39 0.55 -10.38
C ARG A 44 13.49 -0.65 -10.11
N ALA A 45 12.66 -0.55 -9.07
CA ALA A 45 11.67 -1.54 -8.68
C ALA A 45 10.41 -0.82 -8.13
N ALA A 46 9.27 -1.50 -8.12
CA ALA A 46 8.09 -1.05 -7.41
C ALA A 46 8.28 -1.25 -5.89
N ASP A 47 7.47 -0.53 -5.11
CA ASP A 47 7.30 -0.71 -3.67
C ASP A 47 8.64 -0.72 -2.89
N PRO A 48 9.43 0.37 -2.97
CA PRO A 48 10.76 0.40 -2.37
C PRO A 48 10.68 0.55 -0.84
N SER A 49 11.25 -0.41 -0.12
CA SER A 49 11.45 -0.33 1.33
C SER A 49 12.93 -0.26 1.67
N VAL A 50 13.30 0.74 2.48
CA VAL A 50 14.69 0.99 2.91
C VAL A 50 14.72 1.42 4.38
N ILE A 51 15.51 0.72 5.18
CA ILE A 51 15.84 1.13 6.56
C ILE A 51 17.32 1.43 6.72
N ARG A 52 17.65 2.18 7.77
CA ARG A 52 19.04 2.40 8.20
C ARG A 52 19.28 1.78 9.57
N ILE A 53 20.23 0.86 9.67
CA ILE A 53 20.68 0.25 10.93
C ILE A 53 22.17 0.55 11.13
N GLY A 54 22.48 1.36 12.15
CA GLY A 54 23.81 1.90 12.35
C GLY A 54 24.26 2.75 11.15
N THR A 55 25.34 2.31 10.48
CA THR A 55 25.91 2.99 9.31
C THR A 55 25.47 2.39 7.98
N ARG A 56 24.62 1.35 7.99
CA ARG A 56 24.19 0.64 6.77
C ARG A 56 22.74 0.96 6.43
N TYR A 57 22.50 1.18 5.15
CA TYR A 57 21.18 1.15 4.54
C TYR A 57 20.90 -0.27 4.06
N VAL A 58 19.70 -0.76 4.33
CA VAL A 58 19.22 -2.08 3.92
C VAL A 58 17.95 -1.89 3.14
N SER A 59 17.93 -2.35 1.89
CA SER A 59 16.74 -2.29 1.03
C SER A 59 16.22 -3.68 0.74
N VAL A 60 14.91 -3.83 0.63
CA VAL A 60 14.26 -5.04 0.12
C VAL A 60 13.54 -4.76 -1.19
N GLN A 61 13.38 -5.80 -1.99
CA GLN A 61 12.58 -5.74 -3.22
C GLN A 61 11.96 -7.10 -3.52
N SER A 62 10.79 -7.10 -4.16
CA SER A 62 10.27 -8.29 -4.80
C SER A 62 11.15 -8.71 -5.99
N LEU A 63 11.24 -10.02 -6.18
CA LEU A 63 11.70 -10.68 -7.39
C LEU A 63 10.52 -11.43 -8.02
N ASN A 64 10.75 -12.06 -9.16
CA ASN A 64 9.81 -13.06 -9.67
C ASN A 64 9.81 -14.29 -8.74
N GLY A 65 8.81 -14.39 -7.86
CA GLY A 65 8.66 -15.49 -6.91
C GLY A 65 9.66 -15.50 -5.73
N GLY A 66 10.15 -14.34 -5.31
CA GLY A 66 11.11 -14.26 -4.21
C GLY A 66 11.35 -12.85 -3.70
N ILE A 67 12.27 -12.71 -2.74
CA ILE A 67 12.63 -11.43 -2.12
C ILE A 67 14.15 -11.29 -2.12
N ALA A 68 14.65 -10.12 -2.51
CA ALA A 68 16.06 -9.78 -2.43
C ALA A 68 16.33 -8.63 -1.45
N VAL A 69 17.48 -8.72 -0.78
CA VAL A 69 18.05 -7.67 0.07
C VAL A 69 19.30 -7.09 -0.59
N ARG A 70 19.52 -5.77 -0.44
CA ARG A 70 20.81 -5.11 -0.65
C ARG A 70 21.23 -4.37 0.60
N GLN A 71 22.53 -4.21 0.78
CA GLN A 71 23.12 -3.39 1.84
C GLN A 71 24.16 -2.44 1.25
N ALA A 72 24.15 -1.19 1.70
CA ALA A 72 25.14 -0.19 1.28
C ALA A 72 25.41 0.83 2.39
N SER A 73 26.48 1.62 2.25
CA SER A 73 26.84 2.68 3.21
C SER A 73 26.10 4.00 2.94
N SER A 74 25.49 4.16 1.78
CA SER A 74 24.65 5.30 1.42
C SER A 74 23.46 4.85 0.56
N PRO A 75 22.37 5.64 0.48
CA PRO A 75 21.30 5.36 -0.46
C PRO A 75 21.79 5.31 -1.91
N ASP A 76 22.69 6.21 -2.31
CA ASP A 76 23.20 6.31 -3.69
C ASP A 76 23.94 5.05 -4.18
N THR A 77 24.48 4.27 -3.24
CA THR A 77 25.24 3.05 -3.55
C THR A 77 24.39 1.77 -3.46
N LEU A 78 23.11 1.87 -3.06
CA LEU A 78 22.21 0.71 -2.93
C LEU A 78 21.98 0.03 -4.28
N ALA A 79 21.74 0.77 -5.37
CA ALA A 79 21.48 0.17 -6.67
C ALA A 79 22.63 -0.71 -7.19
N ALA A 80 23.87 -0.30 -6.92
CA ALA A 80 25.08 -1.01 -7.33
C ALA A 80 25.45 -2.16 -6.38
N ALA A 81 24.89 -2.18 -5.17
CA ALA A 81 25.18 -3.24 -4.20
C ALA A 81 24.62 -4.59 -4.67
N PRO A 82 25.30 -5.72 -4.36
CA PRO A 82 24.82 -7.04 -4.73
C PRO A 82 23.42 -7.34 -4.17
N ALA A 83 22.50 -7.73 -5.05
CA ALA A 83 21.19 -8.23 -4.66
C ALA A 83 21.31 -9.69 -4.17
N ARG A 84 21.04 -9.92 -2.89
CA ARG A 84 21.01 -11.26 -2.29
C ARG A 84 19.57 -11.72 -2.19
N GLN A 85 19.21 -12.77 -2.92
CA GLN A 85 17.90 -13.41 -2.74
C GLN A 85 17.88 -14.12 -1.38
N VAL A 86 17.02 -13.65 -0.49
CA VAL A 86 16.94 -14.12 0.92
C VAL A 86 15.78 -15.08 1.15
N TRP A 87 14.80 -15.09 0.26
CA TRP A 87 13.66 -15.98 0.31
C TRP A 87 13.11 -16.24 -1.11
N SER A 88 12.49 -17.40 -1.29
CA SER A 88 11.87 -17.86 -2.53
C SER A 88 10.54 -18.55 -2.22
N ASP A 89 9.56 -18.37 -3.10
CA ASP A 89 8.24 -19.01 -2.99
C ASP A 89 8.31 -20.50 -3.33
N THR A 90 8.84 -21.28 -2.39
CA THR A 90 8.95 -22.75 -2.51
C THR A 90 7.62 -23.48 -2.30
N ARG A 91 6.61 -22.78 -1.74
CA ARG A 91 5.28 -23.34 -1.45
C ARG A 91 4.23 -22.95 -2.49
N ASN A 92 4.63 -22.25 -3.55
CA ASN A 92 3.78 -21.81 -4.64
C ASN A 92 2.58 -20.96 -4.15
N LEU A 93 2.83 -20.06 -3.20
CA LEU A 93 1.87 -19.07 -2.69
C LEU A 93 1.33 -18.19 -3.82
N GLY A 94 2.19 -17.77 -4.75
CA GLY A 94 1.81 -17.03 -5.95
C GLY A 94 2.52 -15.71 -6.11
N GLU A 95 1.75 -14.64 -6.25
CA GLU A 95 2.25 -13.31 -6.54
C GLU A 95 2.86 -12.71 -5.26
N VAL A 96 4.13 -12.32 -5.29
CA VAL A 96 4.88 -11.82 -4.12
C VAL A 96 5.09 -10.31 -4.25
N TRP A 97 4.47 -9.52 -3.37
CA TRP A 97 4.40 -8.05 -3.50
C TRP A 97 4.88 -7.30 -2.28
N ALA A 98 5.35 -6.07 -2.52
CA ALA A 98 5.63 -5.03 -1.54
C ALA A 98 6.28 -5.52 -0.23
N PRO A 99 7.49 -6.10 -0.28
CA PRO A 99 8.21 -6.44 0.93
C PRO A 99 8.60 -5.18 1.69
N GLU A 100 8.27 -5.13 2.97
CA GLU A 100 8.62 -4.07 3.91
C GLU A 100 9.58 -4.59 4.95
N ILE A 101 10.74 -3.94 5.11
CA ILE A 101 11.77 -4.34 6.07
C ILE A 101 11.74 -3.46 7.31
N THR A 102 11.77 -4.11 8.48
CA THR A 102 11.83 -3.46 9.79
C THR A 102 12.90 -4.12 10.66
N PHE A 103 13.37 -3.41 11.70
CA PHE A 103 14.29 -3.98 12.69
C PHE A 103 13.71 -3.86 14.09
N ASP A 104 13.47 -5.01 14.72
CA ASP A 104 12.81 -5.09 16.03
C ASP A 104 13.32 -6.32 16.79
N GLY A 105 13.60 -6.14 18.08
CA GLY A 105 14.09 -7.22 18.94
C GLY A 105 15.44 -7.82 18.49
N GLY A 106 16.31 -7.01 17.87
CA GLY A 106 17.61 -7.47 17.37
C GLY A 106 17.53 -8.29 16.08
N ARG A 107 16.41 -8.26 15.37
CA ARG A 107 16.17 -9.01 14.13
C ARG A 107 15.59 -8.12 13.05
N TYR A 108 15.95 -8.41 11.82
CA TYR A 108 15.26 -7.94 10.63
C TYR A 108 13.99 -8.77 10.45
N HIS A 109 12.87 -8.10 10.18
CA HIS A 109 11.62 -8.72 9.77
C HIS A 109 11.26 -8.15 8.40
N ILE A 110 10.95 -9.02 7.45
CA ILE A 110 10.41 -8.62 6.15
C ILE A 110 8.97 -9.09 6.09
N HIS A 111 8.04 -8.14 6.14
CA HIS A 111 6.62 -8.37 5.90
C HIS A 111 6.33 -8.24 4.42
N PHE A 112 5.54 -9.12 3.83
CA PHE A 112 5.24 -9.08 2.40
C PHE A 112 3.89 -9.71 2.11
N SER A 113 3.32 -9.38 0.96
CA SER A 113 2.08 -9.97 0.47
C SER A 113 2.38 -11.19 -0.38
N ALA A 114 1.61 -12.27 -0.20
CA ALA A 114 1.63 -13.38 -1.14
C ALA A 114 0.24 -13.98 -1.36
N GLY A 115 -0.04 -14.41 -2.59
CA GLY A 115 -1.28 -15.10 -2.93
C GLY A 115 -1.67 -14.95 -4.40
N ARG A 116 -2.92 -15.31 -4.71
CA ARG A 116 -3.52 -15.12 -6.05
C ARG A 116 -4.96 -14.65 -5.88
N GLY A 117 -5.34 -13.56 -6.55
CA GLY A 117 -6.69 -13.02 -6.47
C GLY A 117 -7.14 -12.74 -5.02
N SER A 118 -8.26 -13.31 -4.59
CA SER A 118 -8.79 -13.12 -3.22
C SER A 118 -8.00 -13.84 -2.12
N ALA A 119 -7.04 -14.69 -2.48
CA ALA A 119 -6.23 -15.46 -1.54
C ALA A 119 -5.01 -14.70 -1.00
N HIS A 120 -4.76 -13.46 -1.43
CA HIS A 120 -3.65 -12.65 -0.91
C HIS A 120 -3.73 -12.45 0.60
N ARG A 121 -2.61 -12.69 1.27
CA ARG A 121 -2.42 -12.54 2.70
C ARG A 121 -1.04 -11.96 2.98
N MET A 122 -0.87 -11.47 4.20
CA MET A 122 0.42 -11.02 4.70
C MET A 122 1.23 -12.19 5.26
N TYR A 123 2.54 -12.13 5.04
CA TYR A 123 3.53 -13.08 5.51
C TYR A 123 4.70 -12.32 6.13
N VAL A 124 5.49 -13.01 6.96
CA VAL A 124 6.72 -12.48 7.53
C VAL A 124 7.83 -13.53 7.50
N ILE A 125 9.04 -13.09 7.18
CA ILE A 125 10.30 -13.81 7.37
C ILE A 125 11.21 -12.98 8.28
N SER A 126 12.10 -13.62 9.04
CA SER A 126 13.02 -12.88 9.91
C SER A 126 14.43 -13.45 9.93
N SER A 127 15.41 -12.59 10.23
CA SER A 127 16.81 -12.97 10.38
C SER A 127 17.53 -12.07 11.38
N PRO A 128 18.54 -12.56 12.14
CA PRO A 128 19.46 -11.67 12.85
C PRO A 128 20.44 -10.96 11.90
N THR A 129 20.56 -11.42 10.65
CA THR A 129 21.47 -10.89 9.63
C THR A 129 20.69 -10.28 8.48
N ALA A 130 21.10 -9.09 8.01
CA ALA A 130 20.33 -8.32 7.04
C ALA A 130 20.03 -9.06 5.72
N ASP A 131 20.98 -9.83 5.17
CA ASP A 131 20.93 -10.36 3.80
C ASP A 131 21.09 -11.89 3.70
N SER A 132 20.89 -12.62 4.80
CA SER A 132 21.07 -14.07 4.84
C SER A 132 20.37 -14.68 6.06
N GLY A 133 20.15 -16.00 6.05
CA GLY A 133 19.66 -16.74 7.22
C GLY A 133 18.20 -16.46 7.60
N TYR A 134 17.38 -16.01 6.64
CA TYR A 134 15.96 -15.78 6.87
C TYR A 134 15.23 -17.10 7.11
N THR A 135 14.24 -17.05 8.01
CA THR A 135 13.33 -18.16 8.28
C THR A 135 12.48 -18.50 7.06
N ALA A 136 11.83 -19.66 7.10
CA ALA A 136 10.64 -19.87 6.28
C ALA A 136 9.57 -18.81 6.60
N GLU A 137 8.71 -18.53 5.62
CA GLU A 137 7.61 -17.59 5.78
C GLU A 137 6.58 -18.09 6.78
N THR A 138 6.12 -17.17 7.62
CA THR A 138 4.99 -17.37 8.52
C THR A 138 3.86 -16.47 8.07
N ARG A 139 2.67 -17.03 7.82
CA ARG A 139 1.48 -16.22 7.54
C ARG A 139 1.17 -15.36 8.77
N LEU A 140 1.04 -14.05 8.56
CA LEU A 140 0.70 -13.10 9.62
C LEU A 140 -0.76 -13.31 10.02
N VAL A 141 -1.00 -13.51 11.31
CA VAL A 141 -2.37 -13.62 11.85
C VAL A 141 -2.97 -12.22 11.97
N LEU A 142 -3.79 -11.84 10.98
CA LEU A 142 -4.58 -10.61 10.96
C LEU A 142 -6.02 -10.86 11.43
N PRO A 143 -6.72 -9.84 11.95
CA PRO A 143 -8.12 -9.99 12.34
C PRO A 143 -8.99 -10.33 11.13
N ASP A 144 -10.01 -11.17 11.34
CA ASP A 144 -11.02 -11.60 10.35
C ASP A 144 -10.51 -12.39 9.13
N ASP A 145 -9.19 -12.61 9.03
CA ASP A 145 -8.50 -13.33 7.95
C ASP A 145 -8.95 -12.93 6.53
N LYS A 146 -9.08 -11.62 6.29
CA LYS A 146 -9.47 -11.06 4.98
C LYS A 146 -8.29 -10.89 4.04
N TRP A 147 -8.60 -10.60 2.78
CA TRP A 147 -7.63 -10.17 1.79
C TRP A 147 -6.82 -8.97 2.34
N ALA A 148 -5.50 -9.07 2.24
CA ALA A 148 -4.58 -8.10 2.83
C ALA A 148 -3.27 -8.04 2.03
N ILE A 149 -2.83 -6.83 1.74
CA ILE A 149 -1.54 -6.51 1.10
C ILE A 149 -0.87 -5.31 1.77
N ASP A 150 0.36 -5.01 1.35
CA ASP A 150 1.11 -3.78 1.64
C ASP A 150 1.18 -3.47 3.14
N GLY A 151 1.46 -4.50 3.93
CA GLY A 151 1.49 -4.38 5.37
C GLY A 151 2.84 -3.97 5.92
N SER A 152 2.86 -2.94 6.77
CA SER A 152 4.05 -2.44 7.46
C SER A 152 3.88 -2.53 8.99
N MET A 153 4.97 -2.88 9.67
CA MET A 153 5.05 -2.99 11.13
C MET A 153 5.78 -1.78 11.70
N PHE A 154 5.25 -1.20 12.78
CA PHE A 154 5.94 -0.12 13.49
C PHE A 154 5.68 -0.18 15.00
N THR A 155 6.52 0.51 15.78
CA THR A 155 6.39 0.59 17.24
C THR A 155 6.11 2.03 17.67
N TYR A 156 5.05 2.20 18.44
CA TYR A 156 4.64 3.50 19.00
C TYR A 156 4.22 3.33 20.46
N ASN A 157 4.77 4.15 21.36
CA ASN A 157 4.55 4.08 22.82
C ASN A 157 4.75 2.67 23.42
N GLY A 158 5.80 1.96 22.99
CA GLY A 158 6.12 0.61 23.47
C GLY A 158 5.19 -0.49 22.94
N GLN A 159 4.20 -0.15 22.11
CA GLN A 159 3.30 -1.10 21.47
C GLN A 159 3.67 -1.25 20.00
N ARG A 160 3.76 -2.50 19.54
CA ARG A 160 3.88 -2.82 18.11
C ARG A 160 2.52 -2.77 17.44
N TRP A 161 2.47 -2.18 16.26
CA TRP A 161 1.28 -2.04 15.43
C TRP A 161 1.57 -2.58 14.05
N PHE A 162 0.52 -3.06 13.40
CA PHE A 162 0.54 -3.43 11.99
C PHE A 162 -0.47 -2.57 11.25
N VAL A 163 -0.05 -1.94 10.16
CA VAL A 163 -0.89 -1.18 9.24
C VAL A 163 -0.86 -1.86 7.88
N TRP A 164 -1.99 -1.94 7.17
CA TRP A 164 -2.06 -2.64 5.87
C TRP A 164 -3.22 -2.16 5.02
N SER A 165 -3.19 -2.49 3.73
CA SER A 165 -4.32 -2.36 2.80
C SER A 165 -5.14 -3.65 2.77
N GLY A 166 -6.46 -3.56 2.90
CA GLY A 166 -7.29 -4.76 2.95
C GLY A 166 -8.74 -4.57 2.52
N TRP A 167 -9.47 -5.69 2.46
CA TRP A 167 -10.91 -5.69 2.20
C TRP A 167 -11.72 -5.74 3.49
N ALA A 168 -12.89 -5.08 3.48
CA ALA A 168 -13.84 -5.18 4.59
C ALA A 168 -14.46 -6.58 4.70
N GLY A 169 -14.80 -7.19 3.56
CA GLY A 169 -15.37 -8.53 3.46
C GLY A 169 -14.52 -9.45 2.57
N ASP A 170 -15.17 -10.45 1.99
CA ASP A 170 -14.53 -11.47 1.15
C ASP A 170 -14.55 -11.15 -0.35
N THR A 171 -15.08 -9.98 -0.72
CA THR A 171 -15.25 -9.53 -2.09
C THR A 171 -14.50 -8.22 -2.33
N ASN A 172 -14.04 -8.06 -3.58
CA ASN A 172 -13.27 -6.89 -4.02
C ASN A 172 -14.19 -5.68 -4.26
N VAL A 173 -14.64 -5.03 -3.18
CA VAL A 173 -15.53 -3.85 -3.24
C VAL A 173 -14.73 -2.56 -3.12
N GLU A 174 -13.82 -2.50 -2.14
CA GLU A 174 -13.01 -1.33 -1.82
C GLU A 174 -11.78 -1.79 -1.02
N GLN A 175 -10.63 -1.19 -1.27
CA GLN A 175 -9.42 -1.39 -0.46
C GLN A 175 -9.25 -0.21 0.50
N ASN A 176 -9.14 -0.53 1.79
CA ASN A 176 -9.05 0.44 2.89
C ASN A 176 -7.76 0.24 3.68
N LEU A 177 -7.33 1.28 4.39
CA LEU A 177 -6.23 1.17 5.34
C LEU A 177 -6.76 0.75 6.71
N TYR A 178 -6.16 -0.29 7.27
CA TYR A 178 -6.46 -0.81 8.59
C TYR A 178 -5.25 -0.75 9.50
N ILE A 179 -5.50 -0.70 10.81
CA ILE A 179 -4.48 -0.84 11.85
C ILE A 179 -4.92 -1.84 12.93
N ALA A 180 -3.96 -2.60 13.47
CA ALA A 180 -4.17 -3.52 14.59
C ALA A 180 -2.94 -3.57 15.50
N ARG A 181 -3.15 -3.89 16.79
CA ARG A 181 -2.06 -4.13 17.74
C ARG A 181 -1.41 -5.48 17.45
N MET A 182 -0.13 -5.61 17.73
CA MET A 182 0.62 -6.86 17.59
C MET A 182 1.07 -7.45 18.92
N THR A 183 1.00 -8.78 19.03
CA THR A 183 1.62 -9.57 20.11
C THR A 183 3.00 -10.07 19.73
N SER A 184 3.23 -10.33 18.44
CA SER A 184 4.53 -10.69 17.87
C SER A 184 4.65 -10.12 16.46
N PRO A 185 5.83 -10.13 15.83
CA PRO A 185 5.97 -9.74 14.42
C PRO A 185 5.11 -10.59 13.45
N SER A 186 4.59 -11.74 13.88
CA SER A 186 3.76 -12.64 13.07
C SER A 186 2.31 -12.77 13.54
N ALA A 187 1.87 -11.98 14.53
CA ALA A 187 0.50 -12.05 15.04
C ALA A 187 -0.02 -10.70 15.57
N THR A 188 -1.24 -10.37 15.17
CA THR A 188 -2.02 -9.27 15.75
C THR A 188 -2.83 -9.72 16.97
N THR A 189 -3.40 -8.77 17.70
CA THR A 189 -4.34 -9.02 18.80
C THR A 189 -5.48 -8.01 18.81
N GLY A 190 -6.66 -8.47 19.20
CA GLY A 190 -7.89 -7.70 19.14
C GLY A 190 -8.43 -7.55 17.71
N GLY A 191 -9.27 -6.54 17.50
CA GLY A 191 -9.85 -6.23 16.20
C GLY A 191 -8.93 -5.35 15.33
N ARG A 192 -9.34 -5.18 14.08
CA ARG A 192 -8.78 -4.18 13.15
C ARG A 192 -9.64 -2.92 13.13
N TYR A 193 -8.99 -1.78 12.93
CA TYR A 193 -9.65 -0.47 12.87
C TYR A 193 -9.37 0.17 11.52
N VAL A 194 -10.40 0.70 10.86
CA VAL A 194 -10.25 1.48 9.64
C VAL A 194 -9.65 2.84 9.99
N ILE A 195 -8.57 3.23 9.31
CA ILE A 195 -7.93 4.54 9.48
C ILE A 195 -8.06 5.42 8.24
N SER A 196 -8.25 4.83 7.07
CA SER A 196 -8.52 5.55 5.81
C SER A 196 -9.35 4.70 4.88
N GLN A 197 -10.17 5.39 4.08
CA GLN A 197 -10.93 4.83 3.00
C GLN A 197 -10.87 5.80 1.82
N PRO A 198 -10.92 5.33 0.56
CA PRO A 198 -10.84 6.19 -0.61
C PRO A 198 -12.14 6.99 -0.73
N ARG A 199 -12.15 8.22 -0.23
CA ARG A 199 -13.33 9.10 -0.17
C ARG A 199 -13.19 10.31 -1.07
N GLU A 200 -11.96 10.69 -1.38
CA GLU A 200 -11.66 11.85 -2.19
C GLU A 200 -11.65 11.53 -3.70
N SER A 201 -11.93 12.55 -4.52
CA SER A 201 -12.01 12.38 -5.98
C SER A 201 -10.69 11.89 -6.60
N TRP A 202 -9.55 12.28 -6.04
CA TRP A 202 -8.22 11.87 -6.50
C TRP A 202 -7.86 10.43 -6.09
N GLU A 203 -8.53 9.85 -5.09
CA GLU A 203 -8.38 8.44 -4.69
C GLU A 203 -9.23 7.49 -5.55
N ARG A 204 -10.10 8.05 -6.39
CA ARG A 204 -11.16 7.32 -7.11
C ARG A 204 -10.99 7.33 -8.63
N VAL A 205 -9.84 7.81 -9.11
CA VAL A 205 -9.56 7.99 -10.54
C VAL A 205 -9.60 6.67 -11.32
N VAL A 206 -9.15 5.58 -10.71
CA VAL A 206 -9.06 4.24 -11.35
C VAL A 206 -10.43 3.56 -11.47
N GLY A 207 -11.44 3.98 -10.70
CA GLY A 207 -12.77 3.38 -10.71
C GLY A 207 -12.93 2.24 -9.71
N ASN A 208 -13.57 1.13 -10.10
CA ASN A 208 -13.98 0.06 -9.19
C ASN A 208 -12.99 -1.14 -9.23
N PRO A 209 -12.36 -1.53 -8.10
CA PRO A 209 -12.52 -0.99 -6.75
C PRO A 209 -11.76 0.33 -6.54
N PHE A 210 -12.24 1.16 -5.61
CA PHE A 210 -11.48 2.31 -5.12
C PHE A 210 -10.39 1.85 -4.14
N ILE A 211 -9.24 2.53 -4.14
CA ILE A 211 -8.02 2.03 -3.52
C ILE A 211 -7.40 3.05 -2.57
N ASN A 212 -7.14 2.62 -1.33
CA ASN A 212 -6.04 3.12 -0.52
C ASN A 212 -5.08 1.95 -0.25
N GLU A 213 -3.81 2.11 -0.62
CA GLU A 213 -2.77 1.09 -0.46
C GLU A 213 -1.42 1.70 -0.06
N GLY A 214 -0.38 0.89 0.12
CA GLY A 214 0.97 1.35 0.49
C GLY A 214 1.06 2.24 1.75
N PRO A 215 0.49 1.86 2.91
CA PRO A 215 0.62 2.64 4.13
C PRO A 215 2.06 2.65 4.67
N GLU A 216 2.62 3.85 4.88
CA GLU A 216 3.97 4.01 5.45
C GLU A 216 3.95 4.84 6.76
N PRO A 217 4.19 4.23 7.93
CA PRO A 217 4.18 4.92 9.22
C PRO A 217 5.49 5.67 9.48
N ILE A 218 5.39 6.98 9.74
CA ILE A 218 6.53 7.81 10.17
C ILE A 218 6.32 8.27 11.60
N ARG A 219 7.33 8.04 12.45
CA ARG A 219 7.36 8.57 13.82
C ARG A 219 8.25 9.82 13.89
N ASP A 220 7.69 10.92 14.37
CA ASP A 220 8.47 12.12 14.71
C ASP A 220 9.48 11.76 15.83
N PRO A 221 10.79 12.09 15.68
CA PRO A 221 11.83 11.77 16.65
C PRO A 221 11.71 12.40 18.05
N ARG A 222 10.60 13.08 18.38
CA ARG A 222 10.36 13.68 19.71
C ARG A 222 10.46 12.69 20.87
#